data_AF-A0A973J1V9-F1
#
_entry.id   AF-A0A973J1V9-F1
#
_cell.length_a   1.000
_cell.length_b   1.000
_cell.length_c   1.000
_cell.angle_alpha   90.00
_cell.angle_beta   90.00
_cell.angle_gamma   90.00
#
_symmetry.space_group_name_H-M   'P 1'
#
loop_
_entity.id
_entity.type
_entity.pdbx_description
1 polymer ?
#
loop_
_entity_poly.entity_id
_entity_poly.type
_entity_poly.pdbx_seq_one_letter_code
_entity_poly.pdbx_strand_id
1 'polypeptide(L)'
;DIVLLSSTRMMVILSIQSLFVKTIVMEFDIEVSRQKVDDVVVILNQRLSGLTLAEIRHSIAGRLRDCPCDESLKNLIVRSAGKLFDESPIVERLYISGTEYIVEQPEFQQPEKVRELIGMIEDKFSIAKLVEIPDDGPRLPGKEVTISIGKENRERHAEDLTIVSTPYYVGNMVGKIGIFGPKRMDYVHAVRVLNYMAGSLGATLSNVN
;
A
#
# COMPACT_ATOMS: atom_id res chain seq x y z
N ASP A 1 -6.38 2.20 14.19
CA ASP A 1 -7.60 2.58 14.91
C ASP A 1 -8.49 1.36 15.10
N ILE A 2 -9.37 1.34 16.11
CA ILE A 2 -10.33 0.26 16.37
C ILE A 2 -11.69 0.87 16.73
N VAL A 3 -12.73 0.48 16.00
CA VAL A 3 -14.10 0.97 16.16
C VAL A 3 -15.02 -0.18 16.54
N LEU A 4 -15.73 -0.07 17.66
CA LEU A 4 -16.78 -1.05 18.03
C LEU A 4 -18.01 -0.86 17.14
N LEU A 5 -18.46 -1.94 16.51
CA LEU A 5 -19.70 -2.00 15.73
C LEU A 5 -20.87 -2.56 16.55
N SER A 6 -20.57 -3.44 17.51
CA SER A 6 -21.52 -4.01 18.49
C SER A 6 -20.75 -4.56 19.70
N SER A 7 -21.43 -5.15 20.68
CA SER A 7 -20.78 -5.79 21.83
C SER A 7 -19.87 -6.96 21.46
N THR A 8 -20.04 -7.54 20.27
CA THR A 8 -19.29 -8.71 19.76
C THR A 8 -18.61 -8.47 18.41
N ARG A 9 -18.61 -7.22 17.89
CA ARG A 9 -17.94 -6.89 16.61
C ARG A 9 -17.15 -5.61 16.73
N MET A 10 -15.90 -5.64 16.26
CA MET A 10 -15.10 -4.42 16.07
C MET A 10 -14.45 -4.41 14.69
N MET A 11 -14.34 -3.21 14.14
CA MET A 11 -13.61 -2.89 12.94
C MET A 11 -12.22 -2.41 13.33
N VAL A 12 -11.18 -3.07 12.83
CA VAL A 12 -9.80 -2.62 12.97
C VAL A 12 -9.37 -1.95 11.67
N ILE A 13 -8.93 -0.71 11.79
CA ILE A 13 -8.46 0.11 10.68
C ILE A 13 -6.95 0.24 10.82
N LEU A 14 -6.22 -0.39 9.91
CA LEU A 14 -4.77 -0.31 9.83
C LEU A 14 -4.40 0.67 8.72
N SER A 15 -3.87 1.83 9.11
CA SER A 15 -3.31 2.80 8.17
C SER A 15 -1.83 2.51 7.99
N ILE A 16 -1.44 2.02 6.83
CA ILE A 16 -0.05 1.81 6.46
C ILE A 16 0.43 3.10 5.81
N GLN A 17 1.66 3.53 6.08
CA GLN A 17 2.23 4.77 5.52
C GLN A 17 2.15 4.83 3.98
N SER A 18 1.91 3.70 3.33
CA SER A 18 1.79 3.55 1.90
C SER A 18 0.42 3.89 1.25
N LEU A 19 -0.42 4.71 1.91
CA LEU A 19 -1.84 4.96 1.54
C LEU A 19 -2.75 3.72 1.54
N PHE A 20 -2.22 2.53 1.85
CA PHE A 20 -3.04 1.35 2.06
C PHE A 20 -3.70 1.42 3.43
N VAL A 21 -4.96 1.81 3.44
CA VAL A 21 -5.85 1.57 4.58
C VAL A 21 -6.39 0.16 4.46
N LYS A 22 -5.90 -0.73 5.32
CA LYS A 22 -6.43 -2.08 5.46
C LYS A 22 -7.50 -2.07 6.55
N THR A 23 -8.75 -2.08 6.12
CA THR A 23 -9.90 -2.23 7.03
C THR A 23 -10.25 -3.69 7.15
N ILE A 24 -10.24 -4.20 8.38
CA ILE A 24 -10.62 -5.57 8.70
C ILE A 24 -11.73 -5.52 9.75
N VAL A 25 -12.90 -5.99 9.38
CA VAL A 25 -13.97 -6.25 10.34
C VAL A 25 -13.72 -7.61 10.95
N MET A 26 -13.73 -7.66 12.28
CA MET A 26 -13.56 -8.91 13.02
C MET A 26 -14.73 -9.08 13.99
N GLU A 27 -15.19 -10.32 14.08
CA GLU A 27 -16.23 -10.76 15.01
C GLU A 27 -15.57 -11.52 16.17
N PHE A 28 -16.06 -11.27 17.37
CA PHE A 28 -15.48 -11.76 18.60
C PHE A 28 -16.55 -12.18 19.58
N ASP A 29 -16.37 -13.35 20.17
CA ASP A 29 -17.31 -13.90 21.15
C ASP A 29 -17.12 -13.31 22.57
N ILE A 30 -16.54 -12.11 22.68
CA ILE A 30 -16.14 -11.50 23.94
C ILE A 30 -16.74 -10.10 24.03
N GLU A 31 -17.48 -9.83 25.11
CA GLU A 31 -17.95 -8.47 25.40
C GLU A 31 -16.77 -7.62 25.87
N VAL A 32 -16.41 -6.63 25.06
CA VAL A 32 -15.33 -5.68 25.38
C VAL A 32 -15.93 -4.30 25.54
N SER A 33 -15.67 -3.66 26.68
CA SER A 33 -16.09 -2.27 26.89
C SER A 33 -15.27 -1.32 26.03
N ARG A 34 -15.87 -0.20 25.60
CA ARG A 34 -15.21 0.81 24.78
C ARG A 34 -13.91 1.33 25.42
N GLN A 35 -13.92 1.55 26.72
CA GLN A 35 -12.75 2.00 27.47
C GLN A 35 -11.55 1.04 27.32
N LYS A 36 -11.79 -0.27 27.42
CA LYS A 36 -10.74 -1.28 27.27
C LYS A 36 -10.15 -1.33 25.85
N VAL A 37 -10.99 -1.05 24.84
CA VAL A 37 -10.54 -0.97 23.45
C VAL A 37 -9.64 0.25 23.26
N ASP A 38 -10.06 1.41 23.73
CA ASP A 38 -9.31 2.67 23.59
C ASP A 38 -7.92 2.57 24.23
N ASP A 39 -7.83 1.98 25.43
CA ASP A 39 -6.55 1.76 26.13
C ASP A 39 -5.60 0.86 25.30
N VAL A 40 -6.13 -0.19 24.67
CA VAL A 40 -5.35 -1.09 23.82
C VAL A 40 -4.94 -0.40 22.51
N VAL A 41 -5.80 0.42 21.91
CA VAL A 41 -5.46 1.20 20.71
C VAL A 41 -4.27 2.11 20.96
N VAL A 42 -4.25 2.80 22.10
CA VAL A 42 -3.12 3.68 22.48
C VAL A 42 -1.82 2.88 22.58
N ILE A 43 -1.85 1.73 23.26
CA ILE A 43 -0.67 0.87 23.44
C ILE A 43 -0.19 0.29 22.10
N LEU A 44 -1.11 -0.19 21.26
CA LEU A 44 -0.79 -0.71 19.93
C LEU A 44 -0.15 0.38 19.07
N ASN A 45 -0.72 1.58 19.04
CA ASN A 45 -0.16 2.69 18.29
C ASN A 45 1.24 3.04 18.81
N GLN A 46 1.46 3.10 20.12
CA GLN A 46 2.79 3.37 20.69
C GLN A 46 3.82 2.27 20.37
N ARG A 47 3.43 1.00 20.46
CA ARG A 47 4.37 -0.13 20.34
C ARG A 47 4.59 -0.60 18.89
N LEU A 48 3.68 -0.29 17.97
CA LEU A 48 3.71 -0.79 16.60
C LEU A 48 3.99 0.29 15.56
N SER A 49 3.84 1.58 15.89
CA SER A 49 4.14 2.67 14.95
C SER A 49 5.59 2.60 14.46
N GLY A 50 5.76 2.80 13.15
CA GLY A 50 7.08 2.76 12.50
C GLY A 50 7.60 1.37 12.13
N LEU A 51 6.85 0.31 12.44
CA LEU A 51 7.20 -1.06 12.05
C LEU A 51 6.49 -1.47 10.76
N THR A 52 7.11 -2.39 10.02
CA THR A 52 6.49 -3.10 8.89
C THR A 52 5.45 -4.11 9.37
N LEU A 53 4.48 -4.47 8.51
CA LEU A 53 3.48 -5.48 8.85
C LEU A 53 4.14 -6.83 9.15
N ALA A 54 5.17 -7.21 8.39
CA ALA A 54 5.98 -8.38 8.68
C ALA A 54 6.61 -8.34 10.08
N GLU A 55 7.26 -7.24 10.49
CA GLU A 55 7.84 -7.12 11.83
C GLU A 55 6.78 -7.19 12.93
N ILE A 56 5.63 -6.55 12.72
CA ILE A 56 4.51 -6.61 13.65
C ILE A 56 4.05 -8.07 13.79
N ARG A 57 3.81 -8.77 12.67
CA ARG A 57 3.34 -10.16 12.67
C ARG A 57 4.22 -11.09 13.51
N HIS A 58 5.54 -10.93 13.43
CA HIS A 58 6.49 -11.78 14.15
C HIS A 58 6.76 -11.32 15.60
N SER A 59 6.52 -10.05 15.93
CA SER A 59 6.85 -9.49 17.25
C SER A 59 5.65 -9.21 18.15
N ILE A 60 4.42 -9.21 17.62
CA ILE A 60 3.19 -8.82 18.34
C ILE A 60 2.98 -9.58 19.66
N ALA A 61 3.24 -10.89 19.69
CA ALA A 61 3.07 -11.71 20.89
C ALA A 61 4.05 -11.32 22.00
N GLY A 62 5.28 -10.95 21.63
CA GLY A 62 6.28 -10.44 22.57
C GLY A 62 5.94 -9.01 23.01
N ARG A 63 5.57 -8.15 22.05
CA ARG A 63 5.24 -6.74 22.25
C ARG A 63 3.95 -6.51 23.05
N LEU A 64 3.09 -7.50 23.20
CA LEU A 64 1.89 -7.38 24.04
C LEU A 64 2.02 -8.13 25.38
N ARG A 65 3.11 -8.86 25.63
CA ARG A 65 3.24 -9.75 26.79
C ARG A 65 3.02 -9.05 28.13
N ASP A 66 3.61 -7.87 28.29
CA ASP A 66 3.59 -6.99 29.46
C ASP A 66 2.54 -5.86 29.37
N CYS A 67 1.66 -5.91 28.37
CA CYS A 67 0.60 -4.92 28.22
C CYS A 67 -0.35 -4.98 29.42
N PRO A 68 -0.63 -3.85 30.12
CA PRO A 68 -1.57 -3.79 31.24
C PRO A 68 -3.03 -3.77 30.74
N CYS A 69 -3.32 -4.56 29.71
CA CYS A 69 -4.60 -4.66 29.06
C CYS A 69 -5.26 -6.01 29.34
N ASP A 70 -6.56 -6.10 29.05
CA ASP A 70 -7.36 -7.31 29.27
C ASP A 70 -6.75 -8.52 28.52
N GLU A 71 -6.49 -9.61 29.26
CA GLU A 71 -5.86 -10.83 28.72
C GLU A 71 -6.66 -11.43 27.56
N SER A 72 -8.00 -11.36 27.60
CA SER A 72 -8.84 -11.90 26.53
C SER A 72 -8.71 -11.07 25.26
N LEU A 73 -8.66 -9.74 25.36
CA LEU A 73 -8.44 -8.85 24.22
C LEU A 73 -7.02 -8.98 23.65
N LYS A 74 -6.01 -9.15 24.51
CA LYS A 74 -4.63 -9.42 24.09
C LYS A 74 -4.54 -10.73 23.29
N ASN A 75 -5.06 -11.82 23.84
CA ASN A 75 -5.03 -13.13 23.19
C ASN A 75 -5.78 -13.12 21.87
N LEU A 76 -6.87 -12.36 21.79
CA LEU A 76 -7.63 -12.15 20.57
C LEU A 76 -6.81 -11.46 19.47
N ILE A 77 -6.14 -10.35 19.80
CA ILE A 77 -5.28 -9.63 18.85
C ILE A 77 -4.12 -10.51 18.39
N VAL A 78 -3.48 -11.24 19.30
CA VAL A 78 -2.37 -12.16 18.96
C VAL A 78 -2.84 -13.30 18.06
N ARG A 79 -4.00 -13.91 18.32
CA ARG A 79 -4.57 -14.95 17.47
C ARG A 79 -4.97 -14.42 16.09
N SER A 80 -5.51 -13.22 16.04
CA SER A 80 -5.93 -12.56 14.80
C SER A 80 -4.77 -11.88 14.05
N ALA A 81 -3.59 -11.78 14.65
CA ALA A 81 -2.43 -11.08 14.09
C ALA A 81 -2.03 -11.60 12.71
N GLY A 82 -2.12 -12.92 12.50
CA GLY A 82 -1.82 -13.53 11.22
C GLY A 82 -2.70 -13.01 10.07
N LYS A 83 -3.97 -12.69 10.36
CA LYS A 83 -4.90 -12.09 9.38
C LYS A 83 -4.77 -10.56 9.35
N LEU A 84 -4.62 -9.94 10.53
CA LEU A 84 -4.54 -8.49 10.70
C LEU A 84 -3.36 -7.91 9.93
N PHE A 85 -2.17 -8.48 10.14
CA PHE A 85 -0.92 -7.99 9.60
C PHE A 85 -0.42 -8.80 8.39
N ASP A 86 -1.33 -9.50 7.71
CA ASP A 86 -1.01 -10.13 6.43
C ASP A 86 -0.83 -9.08 5.31
N GLU A 87 0.27 -9.16 4.57
CA GLU A 87 0.57 -8.30 3.43
C GLU A 87 -0.07 -8.80 2.13
N SER A 88 -0.49 -10.07 2.08
CA SER A 88 -1.05 -10.73 0.89
C SER A 88 -2.19 -9.94 0.21
N PRO A 89 -3.16 -9.33 0.93
CA PRO A 89 -4.24 -8.56 0.30
C PRO A 89 -3.80 -7.27 -0.40
N ILE A 90 -2.62 -6.72 -0.05
CA ILE A 90 -2.03 -5.55 -0.70
C ILE A 90 -1.37 -6.00 -2.01
N VAL A 91 -0.66 -7.12 -1.96
CA VAL A 91 0.00 -7.79 -3.08
C VAL A 91 -0.99 -8.28 -4.15
N GLU A 92 -2.18 -8.72 -3.75
CA GLU A 92 -3.25 -9.15 -4.66
C GLU A 92 -3.89 -7.99 -5.45
N ARG A 93 -3.77 -6.75 -4.97
CA ARG A 93 -4.34 -5.56 -5.60
C ARG A 93 -3.38 -4.85 -6.55
N LEU A 94 -2.14 -5.31 -6.66
CA LEU A 94 -1.12 -4.77 -7.56
C LEU A 94 -1.04 -5.61 -8.84
N TYR A 95 -1.34 -4.97 -9.96
CA TYR A 95 -1.20 -5.54 -11.30
C TYR A 95 -0.01 -4.91 -12.01
N ILE A 96 0.93 -5.74 -12.46
CA ILE A 96 2.12 -5.33 -13.20
C ILE A 96 2.10 -6.03 -14.55
N SER A 97 2.39 -5.29 -15.62
CA SER A 97 2.48 -5.81 -16.98
C SER A 97 3.51 -5.01 -17.77
N GLY A 98 4.07 -5.61 -18.82
CA GLY A 98 5.05 -4.99 -19.71
C GLY A 98 6.51 -5.07 -19.25
N THR A 99 6.82 -5.99 -18.32
CA THR A 99 8.19 -6.28 -17.87
C THR A 99 9.10 -6.65 -19.04
N GLU A 100 8.57 -7.39 -20.01
CA GLU A 100 9.27 -7.80 -21.22
C GLU A 100 9.78 -6.61 -22.04
N TYR A 101 9.03 -5.50 -22.11
CA TYR A 101 9.40 -4.33 -22.92
C TYR A 101 10.50 -3.47 -22.29
N ILE A 102 10.56 -3.45 -20.96
CA ILE A 102 11.54 -2.63 -20.24
C ILE A 102 12.91 -3.31 -20.19
N VAL A 103 12.96 -4.64 -20.13
CA VAL A 103 14.20 -5.42 -20.17
C VAL A 103 14.93 -5.25 -21.52
N GLU A 104 14.20 -4.97 -22.60
CA GLU A 104 14.77 -4.73 -23.93
C GLU A 104 15.40 -3.34 -24.10
N GLN A 105 15.22 -2.41 -23.15
CA GLN A 105 15.74 -1.05 -23.29
C GLN A 105 17.28 -1.02 -23.16
N PRO A 106 17.97 -0.08 -23.85
CA PRO A 106 19.43 0.06 -23.78
C PRO A 106 19.99 0.17 -22.36
N GLU A 107 19.22 0.76 -21.45
CA GLU A 107 19.54 0.94 -20.03
C GLU A 107 19.65 -0.38 -19.24
N PHE A 108 19.06 -1.47 -19.76
CA PHE A 108 19.00 -2.78 -19.11
C PHE A 108 19.79 -3.86 -19.86
N GLN A 109 20.74 -3.50 -20.73
CA GLN A 109 21.57 -4.50 -21.42
C GLN A 109 22.60 -5.21 -20.53
N GLN A 110 22.88 -4.67 -19.35
CA GLN A 110 23.79 -5.29 -18.38
C GLN A 110 23.02 -6.30 -17.52
N PRO A 111 23.50 -7.56 -17.36
CA PRO A 111 22.85 -8.58 -16.54
C PRO A 111 22.54 -8.10 -15.11
N GLU A 112 23.42 -7.28 -14.54
CA GLU A 112 23.27 -6.69 -13.22
C GLU A 112 22.02 -5.79 -13.13
N LYS A 113 21.79 -4.97 -14.16
CA LYS A 113 20.62 -4.07 -14.25
C LYS A 113 19.33 -4.84 -14.43
N VAL A 114 19.35 -5.92 -15.21
CA VAL A 114 18.20 -6.82 -15.36
C VAL A 114 17.87 -7.47 -14.02
N ARG A 115 18.88 -7.93 -13.27
CA ARG A 115 18.68 -8.54 -11.95
C ARG A 115 18.10 -7.55 -10.94
N GLU A 116 18.57 -6.30 -10.94
CA GLU A 116 18.01 -5.23 -10.12
C GLU A 116 16.54 -4.96 -10.44
N LEU A 117 16.20 -4.88 -11.74
CA LEU A 117 14.84 -4.69 -12.21
C LEU A 117 13.91 -5.86 -11.82
N ILE A 118 14.34 -7.10 -12.03
CA ILE A 118 13.57 -8.29 -11.63
C ILE A 118 13.35 -8.29 -10.12
N GLY A 119 14.40 -8.03 -9.33
CA GLY A 119 14.29 -7.95 -7.87
C GLY A 119 13.28 -6.89 -7.42
N MET A 120 13.25 -5.74 -8.08
CA MET A 120 12.23 -4.71 -7.83
C MET A 120 10.82 -5.19 -8.18
N ILE A 121 10.65 -5.94 -9.27
CA ILE A 121 9.34 -6.45 -9.72
C ILE A 121 8.81 -7.54 -8.80
N GLU A 122 9.69 -8.40 -8.29
CA GLU A 122 9.34 -9.39 -7.28
C GLU A 122 8.96 -8.73 -5.93
N ASP A 123 9.60 -7.61 -5.59
CA ASP A 123 9.21 -6.78 -4.44
C ASP A 123 8.03 -5.84 -4.78
N LYS A 124 6.85 -6.45 -4.83
CA LYS A 124 5.57 -5.76 -5.05
C LYS A 124 5.31 -4.62 -4.06
N PHE A 125 5.83 -4.70 -2.83
CA PHE A 125 5.63 -3.65 -1.84
C PHE A 125 6.44 -2.40 -2.19
N SER A 126 7.68 -2.57 -2.64
CA SER A 126 8.51 -1.47 -3.15
C SER A 126 7.90 -0.82 -4.39
N ILE A 127 7.33 -1.60 -5.31
CA ILE A 127 6.61 -1.02 -6.46
C ILE A 127 5.38 -0.23 -6.02
N ALA A 128 4.58 -0.77 -5.09
CA ALA A 128 3.41 -0.07 -4.60
C ALA A 128 3.77 1.32 -4.01
N LYS A 129 4.90 1.38 -3.28
CA LYS A 129 5.46 2.63 -2.75
C LYS A 129 5.94 3.60 -3.83
N LEU A 130 6.51 3.10 -4.91
CA LEU A 130 7.02 3.94 -6.00
C LEU A 130 5.90 4.67 -6.75
N VAL A 131 4.69 4.14 -6.75
CA VAL A 131 3.50 4.78 -7.35
C VAL A 131 2.78 5.68 -6.31
N GLU A 132 3.31 5.80 -5.09
CA GLU A 132 2.74 6.70 -4.10
C GLU A 132 3.02 8.16 -4.43
N ILE A 133 1.99 8.82 -4.97
CA ILE A 133 1.99 10.28 -4.98
C ILE A 133 1.77 10.82 -3.55
N PRO A 134 2.66 11.67 -3.01
CA PRO A 134 2.49 12.31 -1.70
C PRO A 134 1.25 13.22 -1.68
N ASP A 135 0.46 13.12 -0.61
CA ASP A 135 -0.83 13.80 -0.46
C ASP A 135 -0.63 15.29 -0.10
N ASP A 136 -0.14 16.07 -1.06
CA ASP A 136 0.26 17.48 -0.86
C ASP A 136 -0.92 18.48 -0.93
N GLY A 137 -2.12 18.06 -0.54
CA GLY A 137 -3.32 18.92 -0.44
C GLY A 137 -4.31 18.82 -1.61
N PRO A 138 -5.34 19.69 -1.65
CA PRO A 138 -6.44 19.60 -2.62
C PRO A 138 -5.93 19.82 -4.04
N ARG A 139 -5.92 18.75 -4.84
CA ARG A 139 -5.48 18.78 -6.23
C ARG A 139 -6.59 19.30 -7.12
N LEU A 140 -6.23 20.21 -8.01
CA LEU A 140 -7.13 20.73 -9.04
C LEU A 140 -7.34 19.65 -10.12
N PRO A 141 -8.57 19.46 -10.61
CA PRO A 141 -8.84 18.54 -11.71
C PRO A 141 -7.97 18.90 -12.92
N GLY A 142 -7.15 17.95 -13.39
CA GLY A 142 -6.28 18.10 -14.56
C GLY A 142 -4.77 18.23 -14.28
N LYS A 143 -4.31 18.23 -13.01
CA LYS A 143 -2.88 18.27 -12.63
C LYS A 143 -2.49 17.14 -11.66
N GLU A 144 -2.87 15.90 -11.97
CA GLU A 144 -2.67 14.78 -11.04
C GLU A 144 -1.52 13.83 -11.44
N VAL A 145 -0.83 14.14 -12.54
CA VAL A 145 0.29 13.33 -13.02
C VAL A 145 1.57 13.70 -12.28
N THR A 146 2.21 12.69 -11.70
CA THR A 146 3.49 12.80 -11.00
C THR A 146 4.56 12.09 -11.80
N ILE A 147 5.70 12.74 -11.97
CA ILE A 147 6.86 12.20 -12.68
C ILE A 147 8.03 12.21 -11.69
N SER A 148 8.66 11.05 -11.51
CA SER A 148 9.86 10.89 -10.69
C SER A 148 10.95 10.23 -11.54
N ILE A 149 12.13 10.84 -11.60
CA ILE A 149 13.20 10.47 -12.53
C ILE A 149 14.44 10.01 -11.77
N GLY A 150 14.77 8.74 -11.91
CA GLY A 150 16.01 8.13 -11.45
C GLY A 150 16.27 8.37 -9.96
N LYS A 151 17.20 9.29 -9.65
CA LYS A 151 17.62 9.58 -8.27
C LYS A 151 16.54 10.24 -7.41
N GLU A 152 15.44 10.71 -8.01
CA GLU A 152 14.26 11.18 -7.29
C GLU A 152 13.47 10.01 -6.66
N ASN A 153 13.67 8.79 -7.17
CA ASN A 153 13.01 7.61 -6.65
C ASN A 153 13.60 7.22 -5.29
N ARG A 154 12.72 7.03 -4.31
CA ARG A 154 13.11 6.70 -2.92
C ARG A 154 13.74 5.31 -2.77
N GLU A 155 13.49 4.42 -3.73
CA GLU A 155 14.04 3.06 -3.75
C GLU A 155 15.29 3.00 -4.64
N ARG A 156 16.41 2.50 -4.11
CA ARG A 156 17.70 2.42 -4.84
C ARG A 156 17.61 1.65 -6.15
N HIS A 157 16.79 0.60 -6.18
CA HIS A 157 16.61 -0.23 -7.38
C HIS A 157 15.84 0.48 -8.50
N ALA A 158 15.24 1.64 -8.22
CA ALA A 158 14.55 2.46 -9.22
C ALA A 158 15.42 3.60 -9.76
N GLU A 159 16.70 3.69 -9.41
CA GLU A 159 17.57 4.80 -9.82
C GLU A 159 17.74 4.95 -11.34
N ASP A 160 17.49 3.90 -12.13
CA ASP A 160 17.55 3.91 -13.60
C ASP A 160 16.18 4.00 -14.28
N LEU A 161 15.13 4.19 -13.50
CA LEU A 161 13.76 4.26 -13.97
C LEU A 161 13.20 5.68 -13.89
N THR A 162 12.34 5.99 -14.84
CA THR A 162 11.34 7.04 -14.74
C THR A 162 10.03 6.40 -14.30
N ILE A 163 9.35 7.02 -13.35
CA ILE A 163 8.01 6.62 -12.91
C ILE A 163 7.06 7.76 -13.22
N VAL A 164 6.04 7.49 -14.03
CA VAL A 164 4.94 8.42 -14.32
C VAL A 164 3.68 7.83 -13.72
N SER A 165 3.02 8.51 -12.78
CA SER A 165 1.84 8.00 -12.08
C SER A 165 0.70 9.01 -12.02
N THR A 166 -0.54 8.52 -11.99
CA THR A 166 -1.76 9.32 -11.84
C THR A 166 -2.82 8.52 -11.08
N PRO A 167 -3.66 9.15 -10.25
CA PRO A 167 -4.82 8.48 -9.68
C PRO A 167 -5.88 8.23 -10.76
N TYR A 168 -6.77 7.27 -10.49
CA TYR A 168 -8.05 7.10 -11.16
C TYR A 168 -9.15 6.97 -10.10
N TYR A 169 -10.37 7.36 -10.46
CA TYR A 169 -11.49 7.47 -9.53
C TYR A 169 -12.64 6.55 -9.96
N VAL A 170 -13.19 5.82 -8.99
CA VAL A 170 -14.37 4.96 -9.14
C VAL A 170 -15.32 5.28 -7.99
N GLY A 171 -16.27 6.18 -8.22
CA GLY A 171 -17.08 6.77 -7.15
C GLY A 171 -16.19 7.44 -6.08
N ASN A 172 -16.25 6.94 -4.84
CA ASN A 172 -15.42 7.41 -3.72
C ASN A 172 -14.10 6.64 -3.58
N MET A 173 -13.86 5.60 -4.38
CA MET A 173 -12.63 4.82 -4.34
C MET A 173 -11.58 5.46 -5.25
N VAL A 174 -10.38 5.62 -4.72
CA VAL A 174 -9.21 6.12 -5.47
C VAL A 174 -8.26 4.95 -5.69
N GLY A 175 -7.98 4.65 -6.96
CA GLY A 175 -6.89 3.76 -7.35
C GLY A 175 -5.75 4.55 -8.00
N LYS A 176 -4.64 3.88 -8.28
CA LYS A 176 -3.48 4.49 -8.94
C LYS A 176 -3.02 3.64 -10.11
N ILE A 177 -2.56 4.31 -11.15
CA ILE A 177 -1.92 3.70 -12.31
C ILE A 177 -0.58 4.39 -12.54
N GLY A 178 0.43 3.63 -12.94
CA GLY A 178 1.76 4.15 -13.24
C GLY A 178 2.43 3.42 -14.40
N ILE A 179 3.29 4.15 -15.12
CA ILE A 179 4.19 3.65 -16.13
C ILE A 179 5.61 3.74 -15.60
N PHE A 180 6.32 2.62 -15.69
CA PHE A 180 7.75 2.51 -15.40
C PHE A 180 8.48 2.44 -16.73
N GLY A 181 9.46 3.31 -16.94
CA GLY A 181 10.21 3.37 -18.19
C GLY A 181 11.67 3.78 -17.97
N PRO A 182 12.49 3.80 -19.04
CA PRO A 182 13.87 4.27 -18.95
C PRO A 182 13.92 5.77 -18.61
N LYS A 183 15.10 6.24 -18.18
CA LYS A 183 15.36 7.67 -17.96
C LYS A 183 15.11 8.54 -19.20
N ARG A 184 15.20 7.99 -20.41
CA ARG A 184 15.08 8.72 -21.68
C ARG A 184 13.83 8.34 -22.47
N MET A 185 12.68 8.31 -21.80
CA MET A 185 11.39 8.00 -22.43
C MET A 185 10.70 9.24 -23.04
N ASP A 186 9.75 9.04 -23.96
CA ASP A 186 8.85 10.12 -24.41
C ASP A 186 7.81 10.43 -23.33
N TYR A 187 8.13 11.38 -22.47
CA TYR A 187 7.26 11.81 -21.36
C TYR A 187 5.91 12.32 -21.86
N VAL A 188 5.87 13.05 -22.98
CA VAL A 188 4.62 13.62 -23.51
C VAL A 188 3.68 12.50 -23.93
N HIS A 189 4.21 11.49 -24.61
CA HIS A 189 3.45 10.30 -24.98
C HIS A 189 2.99 9.51 -23.75
N ALA A 190 3.89 9.25 -22.80
CA ALA A 190 3.58 8.50 -21.58
C ALA A 190 2.46 9.15 -20.76
N VAL A 191 2.53 10.46 -20.55
CA VAL A 191 1.50 11.22 -19.83
C VAL A 191 0.15 11.14 -20.54
N ARG A 192 0.13 11.27 -21.87
CA ARG A 192 -1.12 11.17 -22.67
C ARG A 192 -1.76 9.79 -22.56
N VAL A 193 -0.96 8.73 -22.72
CA VAL A 193 -1.43 7.35 -22.61
C VAL A 193 -1.93 7.06 -21.20
N LEU A 194 -1.20 7.48 -20.19
CA LEU A 194 -1.57 7.27 -18.79
C LEU A 194 -2.89 7.95 -18.43
N ASN A 195 -3.10 9.20 -18.85
CA ASN A 195 -4.35 9.92 -18.62
C ASN A 195 -5.54 9.25 -19.32
N TYR A 196 -5.35 8.80 -20.56
CA TYR A 196 -6.38 8.06 -21.28
C TYR A 196 -6.75 6.76 -20.55
N MET A 197 -5.74 5.99 -20.11
CA MET A 197 -5.97 4.75 -19.36
C MET A 197 -6.67 5.01 -18.03
N ALA A 198 -6.26 6.02 -17.26
CA ALA A 198 -6.89 6.37 -15.99
C ALA A 198 -8.38 6.72 -16.17
N GLY A 199 -8.72 7.53 -17.18
CA GLY A 199 -10.11 7.86 -17.50
C GLY A 199 -10.93 6.65 -17.95
N SER A 200 -10.36 5.80 -18.81
CA SER A 200 -11.02 4.58 -19.30
C SER A 200 -11.26 3.58 -18.17
N LEU A 201 -10.28 3.40 -17.28
CA LEU A 201 -10.38 2.50 -16.14
C LEU A 201 -11.44 3.00 -15.14
N GLY A 202 -11.44 4.30 -14.84
CA GLY A 202 -12.46 4.93 -14.00
C GLY A 202 -13.87 4.73 -14.55
N ALA A 203 -14.08 4.95 -15.86
CA ALA A 203 -15.37 4.74 -16.50
C ALA A 203 -15.80 3.27 -16.53
N THR A 204 -14.89 2.36 -16.87
CA THR A 204 -15.20 0.92 -16.99
C THR A 204 -15.53 0.32 -15.64
N LEU A 205 -14.72 0.59 -14.61
CA LEU A 205 -14.93 0.05 -13.26
C LEU A 205 -16.17 0.67 -12.58
N SER A 206 -16.52 1.92 -12.90
CA SER A 206 -17.76 2.54 -12.41
C SER A 206 -19.02 1.90 -12.98
N ASN A 207 -18.93 1.23 -14.14
CA ASN A 207 -20.07 0.55 -14.78
C ASN A 207 -20.21 -0.93 -14.34
N VAL A 208 -19.23 -1.47 -13.61
CA VAL A 208 -19.23 -2.88 -13.14
C VAL A 208 -19.76 -3.01 -11.70
N ASN A 209 -19.82 -1.89 -10.96
CA ASN A 209 -20.51 -1.78 -9.66
C ASN A 209 -21.93 -1.23 -9.83
#